data_AF-A0A817F5I4-F1
#
_entry.id   AF-A0A817F5I4-F1
#
_cell.length_a   1.000
_cell.length_b   1.000
_cell.length_c   1.000
_cell.angle_alpha   90.00
_cell.angle_beta   90.00
_cell.angle_gamma   90.00
#
_symmetry.space_group_name_H-M   'P 1'
#
loop_
_entity.id
_entity.type
_entity.pdbx_description
1 polymer ?
#
loop_
_entity_poly.entity_id
_entity_poly.type
_entity_poly.pdbx_seq_one_letter_code
_entity_poly.pdbx_strand_id
1 'polypeptide(L)'
;MSFTFCFTAVNVFASISIGFAYTLNTGGSGVAIWSWILGSFFTILVSLSLAEICSVYPTAGSVYHWYGSDAAFSSGFAIIVNDALMLNGKSSLSIGGQVGIGIAITLIWTIQNALRIDQQGWMNNIAAVFQISTAISIVIVLLVIAPERATAKDVFTSVYNGTGFPFAYVCCIGILSMIFSFSGYEAGAHLAEETRGARRAGNT
;
A
#
# COMPACT_ATOMS: atom_id res chain seq x y z
N MET A 1 14.86 13.25 5.31
CA MET A 1 13.64 12.73 5.98
C MET A 1 12.46 12.62 5.01
N SER A 2 12.32 13.54 4.05
CA SER A 2 11.16 13.60 3.16
C SER A 2 10.90 12.31 2.37
N PHE A 3 11.87 11.79 1.62
CA PHE A 3 11.68 10.56 0.82
C PHE A 3 11.20 9.36 1.65
N THR A 4 11.86 9.10 2.79
CA THR A 4 11.50 7.99 3.66
C THR A 4 10.06 8.12 4.15
N PHE A 5 9.58 9.33 4.46
CA PHE A 5 8.22 9.54 4.99
C PHE A 5 7.16 9.33 3.91
N CYS A 6 7.41 9.80 2.68
CA CYS A 6 6.53 9.49 1.56
C CYS A 6 6.51 7.98 1.28
N PHE A 7 7.68 7.34 1.28
CA PHE A 7 7.79 5.91 1.00
C PHE A 7 7.05 5.05 2.03
N THR A 8 7.10 5.42 3.31
CA THR A 8 6.39 4.69 4.36
C THR A 8 4.90 4.99 4.44
N ALA A 9 4.48 6.17 3.99
CA ALA A 9 3.07 6.54 3.88
C ALA A 9 2.35 5.68 2.84
N VAL A 10 3.05 5.28 1.76
CA VAL A 10 2.51 4.34 0.78
C VAL A 10 2.49 2.93 1.37
N ASN A 11 1.30 2.42 1.68
CA ASN A 11 1.11 1.13 2.35
C ASN A 11 1.06 -0.05 1.37
N VAL A 12 2.11 -0.21 0.57
CA VAL A 12 2.14 -1.17 -0.55
C VAL A 12 2.00 -2.62 -0.06
N PHE A 13 2.67 -3.01 1.02
CA PHE A 13 2.77 -4.42 1.43
C PHE A 13 1.46 -5.00 1.98
N ALA A 14 0.80 -4.26 2.84
CA ALA A 14 -0.47 -4.69 3.41
C ALA A 14 -1.55 -4.86 2.34
N SER A 15 -1.62 -3.88 1.44
CA SER A 15 -2.59 -3.84 0.37
C SER A 15 -2.30 -4.93 -0.67
N ILE A 16 -1.04 -5.25 -0.95
CA ILE A 16 -0.66 -6.39 -1.81
C ILE A 16 -1.17 -7.69 -1.21
N SER A 17 -0.91 -7.98 0.07
CA SER A 17 -1.29 -9.27 0.68
C SER A 17 -2.78 -9.57 0.51
N ILE A 18 -3.63 -8.56 0.72
CA ILE A 18 -5.09 -8.69 0.61
C ILE A 18 -5.55 -8.61 -0.86
N GLY A 19 -5.05 -7.62 -1.59
CA GLY A 19 -5.46 -7.30 -2.95
C GLY A 19 -5.11 -8.39 -3.93
N PHE A 20 -3.90 -8.97 -3.84
CA PHE A 20 -3.51 -10.12 -4.67
C PHE A 20 -4.30 -11.36 -4.31
N ALA A 21 -4.47 -11.68 -3.02
CA ALA A 21 -5.24 -12.85 -2.63
C ALA A 21 -6.69 -12.76 -3.14
N TYR A 22 -7.33 -11.60 -2.99
CA TYR A 22 -8.70 -11.39 -3.46
C TYR A 22 -8.80 -11.45 -5.00
N THR A 23 -7.88 -10.78 -5.71
CA THR A 23 -7.92 -10.71 -7.18
C THR A 23 -7.56 -12.05 -7.83
N LEU A 24 -6.64 -12.82 -7.24
CA LEU A 24 -6.33 -14.17 -7.72
C LEU A 24 -7.52 -15.11 -7.59
N ASN A 25 -8.26 -15.04 -6.48
CA ASN A 25 -9.44 -15.88 -6.25
C ASN A 25 -10.66 -15.48 -7.12
N THR A 26 -10.72 -14.24 -7.59
CA THR A 26 -11.88 -13.73 -8.34
C THR A 26 -11.64 -13.61 -9.85
N GLY A 27 -10.40 -13.30 -10.27
CA GLY A 27 -10.01 -12.99 -11.65
C GLY A 27 -8.88 -13.83 -12.24
N GLY A 28 -8.16 -14.61 -11.44
CA GLY A 28 -6.96 -15.34 -11.88
C GLY A 28 -5.71 -14.46 -11.99
N SER A 29 -4.57 -15.07 -12.35
CA SER A 29 -3.26 -14.40 -12.35
C SER A 29 -3.12 -13.33 -13.44
N GLY A 30 -3.73 -13.55 -14.60
CA GLY A 30 -3.69 -12.58 -15.70
C GLY A 30 -4.38 -11.27 -15.30
N VAL A 31 -5.57 -11.35 -14.72
CA VAL A 31 -6.30 -10.16 -14.25
C VAL A 31 -5.53 -9.42 -13.16
N ALA A 32 -4.90 -10.13 -12.22
CA ALA A 32 -4.10 -9.51 -11.17
C ALA A 32 -2.95 -8.66 -11.73
N ILE A 33 -2.21 -9.19 -12.71
CA ILE A 33 -1.04 -8.50 -13.29
C ILE A 33 -1.46 -7.32 -14.15
N TRP A 34 -2.44 -7.51 -15.04
CA TRP A 34 -2.89 -6.42 -15.92
C TRP A 34 -3.58 -5.31 -15.14
N SER A 35 -4.32 -5.65 -14.08
CA SER A 35 -4.92 -4.66 -13.18
C SER A 35 -3.85 -3.85 -12.44
N TRP A 36 -2.73 -4.48 -12.04
CA TRP A 36 -1.60 -3.79 -11.42
C TRP A 36 -0.97 -2.76 -12.37
N ILE A 37 -0.66 -3.18 -13.60
CA ILE A 37 -0.03 -2.32 -14.62
C ILE A 37 -0.95 -1.16 -14.98
N LEU A 38 -2.23 -1.45 -15.25
CA LEU A 38 -3.21 -0.45 -15.63
C LEU A 38 -3.50 0.52 -14.49
N GLY A 39 -3.64 0.02 -13.26
CA GLY A 39 -3.80 0.84 -12.06
C GLY A 39 -2.61 1.77 -11.85
N SER A 40 -1.38 1.26 -11.97
CA SER A 40 -0.15 2.07 -11.86
C SER A 40 -0.13 3.21 -12.87
N PHE A 41 -0.50 2.92 -14.13
CA PHE A 41 -0.52 3.92 -15.19
C PHE A 41 -1.49 5.08 -14.88
N PHE A 42 -2.71 4.77 -14.45
CA PHE A 42 -3.68 5.81 -14.09
C PHE A 42 -3.27 6.58 -12.83
N THR A 43 -2.69 5.92 -11.83
CA THR A 43 -2.17 6.59 -10.64
C THR A 43 -1.04 7.56 -10.97
N ILE A 44 -0.17 7.25 -11.94
CA ILE A 44 0.86 8.18 -12.41
C ILE A 44 0.23 9.42 -13.03
N LEU A 45 -0.82 9.28 -13.86
CA LEU A 45 -1.51 10.42 -14.45
C LEU A 45 -2.14 11.34 -13.38
N VAL A 46 -2.77 10.76 -12.36
CA VAL A 46 -3.32 11.51 -11.22
C VAL A 46 -2.21 12.16 -10.39
N SER A 47 -1.08 11.47 -10.20
CA SER A 47 0.07 12.01 -9.47
C SER A 47 0.72 13.18 -10.22
N LEU A 48 0.77 13.10 -11.55
CA LEU A 48 1.30 14.17 -12.41
C LEU A 48 0.39 15.40 -12.37
N SER A 49 -0.94 15.23 -12.41
CA SER A 49 -1.85 16.37 -12.28
C SER A 49 -1.78 17.01 -10.89
N LEU A 50 -1.63 16.21 -9.83
CA LEU A 50 -1.38 16.72 -8.48
C LEU A 50 -0.06 17.51 -8.41
N ALA A 51 1.00 17.02 -9.04
CA ALA A 51 2.29 17.72 -9.09
C ALA A 51 2.18 19.08 -9.80
N GLU A 52 1.39 19.19 -10.87
CA GLU A 52 1.13 20.46 -11.55
C GLU A 52 0.40 21.45 -10.62
N ILE A 53 -0.62 20.99 -9.90
CA ILE A 53 -1.38 21.81 -8.94
C ILE A 53 -0.46 22.32 -7.82
N CYS A 54 0.35 21.45 -7.22
CA CYS A 54 1.29 21.82 -6.15
C CYS A 54 2.37 22.81 -6.63
N SER A 55 2.69 22.84 -7.94
CA SER A 55 3.65 23.79 -8.52
C SER A 55 3.07 25.21 -8.67
N VAL A 56 1.77 25.33 -8.95
CA VAL A 56 1.08 26.61 -9.14
C VAL A 56 0.59 27.20 -7.82
N TYR A 57 0.16 26.34 -6.89
CA TYR A 57 -0.36 26.72 -5.58
C TYR A 57 0.49 26.12 -4.45
N PRO A 58 1.67 26.70 -4.15
CA PRO A 58 2.51 26.28 -3.03
C PRO A 58 1.93 26.80 -1.70
N THR A 59 0.67 26.49 -1.43
CA THR A 59 -0.02 26.83 -0.18
C THR A 59 -0.05 25.60 0.71
N ALA A 60 0.69 25.68 1.82
CA ALA A 60 0.72 24.65 2.85
C ALA A 60 -0.70 24.22 3.25
N GLY A 61 -1.05 22.97 2.97
CA GLY A 61 -2.25 22.35 3.52
C GLY A 61 -3.52 22.35 2.65
N SER A 62 -3.39 22.52 1.33
CA SER A 62 -4.52 22.41 0.38
C SER A 62 -5.27 21.07 0.45
N VAL A 63 -4.56 19.98 0.79
CA VAL A 63 -5.12 18.62 0.91
C VAL A 63 -5.76 18.35 2.29
N TYR A 64 -5.42 19.13 3.34
CA TYR A 64 -6.03 18.98 4.67
C TYR A 64 -7.50 19.41 4.72
N HIS A 65 -7.97 20.18 3.73
CA HIS A 65 -9.40 20.46 3.59
C HIS A 65 -10.20 19.21 3.16
N TRP A 66 -9.55 18.14 2.70
CA TRP A 66 -10.23 17.02 2.05
C TRP A 66 -9.98 15.63 2.66
N TYR A 67 -8.88 15.39 3.41
CA TYR A 67 -8.66 14.07 4.03
C TYR A 67 -8.06 14.17 5.45
N GLY A 68 -8.70 13.48 6.39
CA GLY A 68 -8.24 13.31 7.77
C GLY A 68 -7.28 12.13 7.90
N SER A 69 -6.12 12.38 8.51
CA SER A 69 -5.13 11.44 9.05
C SER A 69 -5.22 9.98 8.59
N ASP A 70 -4.39 9.60 7.62
CA ASP A 70 -4.31 8.23 7.12
C ASP A 70 -3.68 7.26 8.13
N ALA A 71 -4.43 6.21 8.46
CA ALA A 71 -4.05 5.10 9.35
C ALA A 71 -3.52 3.86 8.58
N ALA A 72 -2.97 4.07 7.37
CA ALA A 72 -2.62 2.97 6.47
C ALA A 72 -1.50 2.07 7.03
N PHE A 73 -0.45 2.65 7.62
CA PHE A 73 0.68 1.88 8.17
C PHE A 73 0.32 0.97 9.35
N SER A 74 -0.69 1.33 10.17
CA SER A 74 -1.17 0.53 11.32
C SER A 74 -1.94 -0.72 10.87
N SER A 75 -2.82 -0.57 9.87
CA SER A 75 -3.57 -1.70 9.31
C SER A 75 -2.65 -2.76 8.70
N GLY A 76 -1.52 -2.33 8.13
CA GLY A 76 -0.59 -3.24 7.47
C GLY A 76 0.19 -4.16 8.38
N PHE A 77 0.68 -3.66 9.51
CA PHE A 77 1.42 -4.50 10.45
C PHE A 77 0.51 -5.50 11.17
N ALA A 78 -0.71 -5.08 11.53
CA ALA A 78 -1.71 -5.96 12.14
C ALA A 78 -2.10 -7.12 11.20
N ILE A 79 -2.16 -6.87 9.89
CA ILE A 79 -2.49 -7.86 8.86
C ILE A 79 -1.30 -8.79 8.59
N ILE A 80 -0.07 -8.28 8.51
CA ILE A 80 1.14 -9.12 8.37
C ILE A 80 1.27 -10.08 9.57
N VAL A 81 0.95 -9.62 10.78
CA VAL A 81 0.91 -10.49 11.97
C VAL A 81 -0.22 -11.53 11.86
N ASN A 82 -1.39 -11.16 11.33
CA ASN A 82 -2.50 -12.08 11.09
C ASN A 82 -2.13 -13.16 10.06
N ASP A 83 -1.55 -12.77 8.93
CA ASP A 83 -1.12 -13.67 7.85
C ASP A 83 0.03 -14.60 8.30
N ALA A 84 0.98 -14.10 9.09
CA ALA A 84 2.05 -14.91 9.68
C ALA A 84 1.53 -15.97 10.67
N LEU A 85 0.43 -15.68 11.38
CA LEU A 85 -0.23 -16.62 12.26
C LEU A 85 -1.02 -17.69 11.47
N MET A 86 -1.63 -17.30 10.34
CA MET A 86 -2.31 -18.25 9.44
C MET A 86 -1.33 -19.27 8.82
N LEU A 87 -0.09 -18.87 8.51
CA LEU A 87 0.95 -19.76 7.99
C LEU A 87 1.43 -20.82 8.99
N ASN A 88 1.25 -20.61 10.30
CA ASN A 88 1.66 -21.55 11.36
C ASN A 88 0.60 -22.64 11.68
N GLY A 89 -0.49 -22.72 10.92
CA GLY A 89 -1.53 -23.74 11.11
C GLY A 89 -2.30 -23.63 12.44
N LYS A 90 -2.10 -22.55 13.21
CA LYS A 90 -2.90 -22.24 14.39
C LYS A 90 -4.09 -21.41 13.94
N SER A 91 -5.29 -21.85 14.33
CA SER A 91 -6.56 -21.22 14.03
C SER A 91 -6.47 -19.70 14.20
N SER A 92 -6.86 -18.98 13.16
CA SER A 92 -7.09 -17.53 13.14
C SER A 92 -7.58 -17.05 14.50
N LEU A 93 -6.95 -16.02 15.10
CA LEU A 93 -7.42 -15.43 16.35
C LEU A 93 -8.93 -15.18 16.25
N SER A 94 -9.68 -15.49 17.30
CA SER A 94 -11.11 -15.12 17.40
C SER A 94 -11.29 -13.66 16.99
N ILE A 95 -12.38 -13.36 16.27
CA ILE A 95 -12.71 -12.01 15.80
C ILE A 95 -12.54 -10.97 16.92
N GLY A 96 -12.94 -11.31 18.16
CA GLY A 96 -12.75 -10.45 19.33
C GLY A 96 -11.28 -10.21 19.72
N GLY A 97 -10.41 -11.21 19.53
CA GLY A 97 -8.97 -11.07 19.75
C GLY A 97 -8.28 -10.20 18.69
N GLN A 98 -8.71 -10.29 17.42
CA GLN A 98 -8.21 -9.43 16.36
C GLN A 98 -8.60 -7.97 16.59
N VAL A 99 -9.87 -7.73 16.97
CA VAL A 99 -10.37 -6.39 17.33
C VAL A 99 -9.63 -5.83 18.55
N GLY A 100 -9.40 -6.66 19.58
CA GLY A 100 -8.64 -6.25 20.77
C GLY A 100 -7.22 -5.82 20.46
N ILE A 101 -6.51 -6.58 19.61
CA ILE A 101 -5.16 -6.22 19.15
C ILE A 101 -5.20 -4.92 18.31
N GLY A 102 -6.17 -4.78 17.40
CA GLY A 102 -6.32 -3.58 16.58
C GLY A 102 -6.54 -2.30 17.41
N ILE A 103 -7.38 -2.37 18.43
CA ILE A 103 -7.62 -1.27 19.37
C ILE A 103 -6.34 -0.93 20.15
N ALA A 104 -5.63 -1.95 20.66
CA ALA A 104 -4.40 -1.75 21.41
C ALA A 104 -3.29 -1.07 20.56
N ILE A 105 -3.09 -1.54 19.32
CA ILE A 105 -2.10 -0.95 18.39
C ILE A 105 -2.48 0.50 18.07
N THR A 106 -3.76 0.77 17.83
CA THR A 106 -4.23 2.12 17.50
C THR A 106 -4.06 3.08 18.69
N LEU A 107 -4.32 2.63 19.91
CA LEU A 107 -4.09 3.43 21.11
C LEU A 107 -2.60 3.76 21.32
N ILE A 108 -1.72 2.77 21.14
CA ILE A 108 -0.26 2.98 21.22
C ILE A 108 0.20 4.02 20.20
N TRP A 109 -0.34 3.94 18.97
CA TRP A 109 -0.05 4.91 17.91
C TRP A 109 -0.57 6.32 18.21
N THR A 110 -1.81 6.42 18.71
CA THR A 110 -2.39 7.71 19.12
C THR A 110 -1.55 8.36 20.22
N ILE A 111 -1.04 7.56 21.16
CA ILE A 111 -0.15 8.04 22.23
C ILE A 111 1.21 8.49 21.67
N GLN A 112 1.79 7.74 20.73
CA GLN A 112 3.05 8.13 20.08
C GLN A 112 2.91 9.44 19.29
N ASN A 113 1.82 9.58 18.52
CA ASN A 113 1.50 10.81 17.79
C ASN A 113 1.24 12.00 18.73
N ALA A 114 0.70 11.76 19.93
CA ALA A 114 0.41 12.81 20.90
C ALA A 114 1.63 13.30 21.68
N LEU A 115 2.70 12.49 21.82
CA LEU A 115 3.75 12.76 22.82
C LEU A 115 5.14 13.10 22.26
N ARG A 116 5.54 12.68 21.05
CA ARG A 116 6.94 12.85 20.58
C ARG A 116 7.10 12.98 19.06
N ILE A 117 7.13 14.23 18.56
CA ILE A 117 7.43 14.56 17.16
C ILE A 117 8.92 14.35 16.82
N ASP A 118 9.80 14.41 17.82
CA ASP A 118 11.27 14.33 17.67
C ASP A 118 11.77 12.92 17.25
N GLN A 119 11.03 11.87 17.60
CA GLN A 119 11.41 10.47 17.30
C GLN A 119 10.81 9.93 15.98
N GLN A 120 9.85 10.65 15.39
CA GLN A 120 9.12 10.21 14.19
C GLN A 120 10.06 9.97 13.00
N GLY A 121 11.07 10.81 12.82
CA GLY A 121 12.02 10.67 11.71
C GLY A 121 12.83 9.36 11.76
N TRP A 122 13.21 8.90 12.94
CA TRP A 122 13.97 7.66 13.10
C TRP A 122 13.08 6.42 12.95
N MET A 123 11.90 6.43 13.57
CA MET A 123 10.91 5.34 13.42
C MET A 123 10.55 5.13 11.95
N ASN A 124 10.42 6.24 11.22
CA ASN A 124 10.09 6.20 9.81
C ASN A 124 11.21 5.59 8.94
N ASN A 125 12.47 5.87 9.25
CA ASN A 125 13.60 5.22 8.57
C ASN A 125 13.62 3.71 8.81
N ILE A 126 13.31 3.27 10.03
CA ILE A 126 13.20 1.84 10.34
C ILE A 126 12.04 1.21 9.58
N ALA A 127 10.89 1.88 9.55
CA ALA A 127 9.73 1.42 8.80
C ALA A 127 10.04 1.25 7.31
N ALA A 128 10.77 2.18 6.69
CA ALA A 128 11.17 2.06 5.29
C ALA A 128 12.09 0.85 5.05
N VAL A 129 13.10 0.64 5.93
CA VAL A 129 13.98 -0.52 5.84
C VAL A 129 13.19 -1.82 6.00
N PHE A 130 12.28 -1.88 6.96
CA PHE A 130 11.43 -3.04 7.19
C PHE A 130 10.57 -3.36 5.96
N GLN A 131 9.94 -2.35 5.37
CA GLN A 131 9.13 -2.49 4.15
C GLN A 131 9.95 -3.04 2.98
N ILE A 132 11.12 -2.45 2.69
CA ILE A 132 12.00 -2.93 1.62
C ILE A 132 12.48 -4.37 1.89
N SER A 133 12.88 -4.67 3.14
CA SER A 133 13.34 -6.01 3.51
C SER A 133 12.24 -7.07 3.39
N THR A 134 11.00 -6.71 3.72
CA THR A 134 9.85 -7.62 3.65
C THR A 134 9.51 -7.92 2.19
N ALA A 135 9.58 -6.91 1.30
CA ALA A 135 9.44 -7.10 -0.14
C ALA A 135 10.40 -8.16 -0.68
N ILE A 136 11.68 -7.97 -0.38
CA ILE A 136 12.75 -8.85 -0.85
C ILE A 136 12.58 -10.24 -0.24
N SER A 137 12.25 -10.31 1.05
CA SER A 137 12.04 -11.58 1.76
C SER A 137 10.89 -12.38 1.15
N ILE A 138 9.75 -11.76 0.84
CA ILE A 138 8.61 -12.43 0.21
C ILE A 138 9.01 -13.01 -1.14
N VAL A 139 9.73 -12.24 -1.98
CA VAL A 139 10.21 -12.72 -3.29
C VAL A 139 11.15 -13.91 -3.13
N ILE A 140 12.12 -13.83 -2.21
CA ILE A 140 13.07 -14.92 -1.95
C ILE A 140 12.34 -16.17 -1.43
N VAL A 141 11.45 -16.01 -0.46
CA VAL A 141 10.67 -17.11 0.14
C VAL A 141 9.81 -17.79 -0.92
N LEU A 142 9.12 -17.03 -1.77
CA LEU A 142 8.33 -17.59 -2.88
C LEU A 142 9.22 -18.34 -3.88
N LEU A 143 10.40 -17.82 -4.22
CA LEU A 143 11.31 -18.47 -5.17
C LEU A 143 11.93 -19.77 -4.62
N VAL A 144 12.14 -19.86 -3.31
CA VAL A 144 12.78 -21.01 -2.64
C VAL A 144 11.77 -22.08 -2.24
N ILE A 145 10.60 -21.68 -1.72
CA ILE A 145 9.63 -22.59 -1.09
C ILE A 145 8.53 -23.02 -2.07
N ALA A 146 8.24 -22.28 -3.14
CA ALA A 146 7.15 -22.63 -4.05
C ALA A 146 7.38 -24.01 -4.69
N PRO A 147 6.50 -25.00 -4.42
CA PRO A 147 6.64 -26.37 -4.92
C PRO A 147 6.36 -26.46 -6.43
N GLU A 148 5.53 -25.57 -6.96
CA GLU A 148 5.21 -25.48 -8.39
C GLU A 148 5.42 -24.05 -8.89
N ARG A 149 6.07 -23.92 -10.06
CA ARG A 149 6.32 -22.64 -10.71
C ARG A 149 5.34 -22.48 -11.85
N ALA A 150 4.50 -21.45 -11.81
CA ALA A 150 3.57 -21.15 -12.89
C ALA A 150 4.34 -20.81 -14.19
N THR A 151 3.87 -21.33 -15.32
CA THR A 151 4.43 -21.01 -16.64
C THR A 151 4.16 -19.54 -16.97
N ALA A 152 5.08 -18.84 -17.64
CA ALA A 152 4.89 -17.43 -18.03
C ALA A 152 3.58 -17.19 -18.78
N LYS A 153 3.17 -18.13 -19.65
CA LYS A 153 1.88 -18.07 -20.34
C LYS A 153 0.71 -18.08 -19.36
N ASP A 154 0.71 -18.97 -18.38
CA ASP A 154 -0.35 -19.07 -17.38
C ASP A 154 -0.39 -17.81 -16.51
N VAL A 155 0.78 -17.30 -16.11
CA VAL A 155 0.91 -16.06 -15.34
C VAL A 155 0.18 -14.89 -16.02
N PHE A 156 0.44 -14.64 -17.32
CA PHE A 156 -0.12 -13.48 -18.03
C PHE A 156 -1.50 -13.71 -18.67
N THR A 157 -1.91 -14.96 -18.90
CA THR A 157 -3.13 -15.26 -19.66
C THR A 157 -4.17 -16.07 -18.91
N SER A 158 -3.86 -16.61 -17.73
CA SER A 158 -4.85 -17.32 -16.92
C SER A 158 -5.88 -16.34 -16.40
N VAL A 159 -7.10 -16.50 -16.90
CA VAL A 159 -8.26 -15.78 -16.47
C VAL A 159 -9.22 -16.80 -15.90
N TYR A 160 -9.60 -16.57 -14.65
CA TYR A 160 -10.61 -17.36 -13.95
C TYR A 160 -11.68 -16.40 -13.44
N ASN A 161 -12.95 -16.81 -13.50
CA ASN A 161 -14.04 -15.99 -12.99
C ASN A 161 -14.69 -16.68 -11.80
N GLY A 162 -14.23 -16.33 -10.61
CA GLY A 162 -14.78 -16.84 -9.35
C GLY A 162 -16.02 -16.08 -8.86
N THR A 163 -16.45 -15.03 -9.57
CA THR A 163 -17.50 -14.11 -9.11
C THR A 163 -18.89 -14.41 -9.66
N GLY A 164 -18.97 -15.12 -10.80
CA GLY A 164 -20.23 -15.35 -11.52
C GLY A 164 -20.76 -14.15 -12.31
N PHE A 165 -20.08 -13.00 -12.28
CA PHE A 165 -20.45 -11.78 -13.02
C PHE A 165 -19.70 -11.68 -14.37
N PRO A 166 -20.10 -10.78 -15.29
CA PRO A 166 -19.39 -10.59 -16.55
C PRO A 166 -17.90 -10.25 -16.37
N PHE A 167 -17.05 -10.64 -17.33
CA PHE A 167 -15.61 -10.43 -17.24
C PHE A 167 -15.19 -8.96 -17.02
N ALA A 168 -15.96 -8.01 -17.56
CA ALA A 168 -15.73 -6.58 -17.32
C ALA A 168 -15.84 -6.23 -15.82
N TYR A 169 -16.77 -6.83 -15.09
CA TYR A 169 -16.90 -6.63 -13.65
C TYR A 169 -15.67 -7.18 -12.91
N VAL A 170 -15.20 -8.36 -13.30
CA VAL A 170 -13.97 -8.99 -12.76
C VAL A 170 -12.74 -8.11 -13.00
N CYS A 171 -12.67 -7.45 -14.16
CA CYS A 171 -11.61 -6.48 -14.43
C CYS A 171 -11.72 -5.24 -13.53
N CYS A 172 -12.92 -4.70 -13.34
CA CYS A 172 -13.15 -3.54 -12.47
C CYS A 172 -12.78 -3.81 -11.01
N ILE A 173 -13.14 -4.98 -10.46
CA ILE A 173 -12.76 -5.35 -9.09
C ILE A 173 -11.25 -5.58 -8.98
N GLY A 174 -10.61 -6.17 -10.00
CA GLY A 174 -9.16 -6.35 -10.03
C GLY A 174 -8.44 -5.00 -9.99
N ILE A 175 -8.89 -4.04 -10.82
CA ILE A 175 -8.34 -2.67 -10.82
C ILE A 175 -8.59 -1.99 -9.46
N LEU A 176 -9.79 -2.11 -8.90
CA LEU A 176 -10.14 -1.50 -7.61
C LEU A 176 -9.26 -2.04 -6.46
N SER A 177 -9.08 -3.36 -6.39
CA SER A 177 -8.24 -4.00 -5.38
C SER A 177 -6.76 -3.62 -5.52
N MET A 178 -6.28 -3.41 -6.75
CA MET A 178 -4.88 -3.02 -6.99
C MET A 178 -4.64 -1.52 -6.76
N ILE A 179 -5.59 -0.65 -7.08
CA ILE A 179 -5.48 0.80 -6.80
C ILE A 179 -5.33 1.06 -5.30
N PHE A 180 -5.95 0.24 -4.45
CA PHE A 180 -5.77 0.32 -3.00
C PHE A 180 -4.31 0.14 -2.54
N SER A 181 -3.46 -0.50 -3.36
CA SER A 181 -2.03 -0.66 -3.08
C SER A 181 -1.18 0.58 -3.35
N PHE A 182 -1.73 1.57 -4.05
CA PHE A 182 -1.04 2.80 -4.36
C PHE A 182 -1.50 3.98 -3.49
N SER A 183 -2.38 3.78 -2.50
CA SER A 183 -2.78 4.87 -1.59
C SER A 183 -1.58 5.45 -0.84
N GLY A 184 -1.58 6.77 -0.59
CA GLY A 184 -0.48 7.47 0.10
C GLY A 184 0.49 8.24 -0.81
N TYR A 185 0.28 8.26 -2.14
CA TYR A 185 1.13 9.07 -3.05
C TYR A 185 1.01 10.58 -2.77
N GLU A 186 -0.09 11.04 -2.17
CA GLU A 186 -0.27 12.45 -1.78
C GLU A 186 0.70 12.90 -0.68
N ALA A 187 1.21 12.00 0.17
CA ALA A 187 2.21 12.32 1.20
C ALA A 187 3.49 12.95 0.62
N GLY A 188 3.81 12.64 -0.65
CA GLY A 188 4.88 13.28 -1.42
C GLY A 188 4.66 14.76 -1.66
N ALA A 189 3.44 15.14 -2.03
CA ALA A 189 3.07 16.51 -2.30
C ALA A 189 3.16 17.38 -1.03
N HIS A 190 2.71 16.84 0.11
CA HIS A 190 2.81 17.51 1.41
C HIS A 190 4.23 17.90 1.80
N LEU A 191 5.16 16.96 1.64
CA LEU A 191 6.57 17.22 1.94
C LEU A 191 7.23 18.15 0.94
N ALA A 192 6.78 18.16 -0.31
CA ALA A 192 7.26 19.12 -1.30
C ALA A 192 6.95 20.57 -0.88
N GLU A 193 5.76 20.82 -0.31
CA GLU A 193 5.36 22.13 0.23
C GLU A 193 6.25 22.61 1.39
N GLU A 194 6.75 21.68 2.23
CA GLU A 194 7.57 22.00 3.41
C GLU A 194 9.08 22.14 3.10
N THR A 195 9.53 21.79 1.89
CA THR A 195 10.93 21.96 1.51
C THR A 195 11.25 23.41 1.13
N ARG A 196 12.32 23.96 1.72
CA ARG A 196 12.87 25.28 1.34
C ARG A 196 13.31 25.25 -0.13
N GLY A 197 12.46 25.74 -1.04
CA GLY A 197 12.80 25.92 -2.45
C GLY A 197 11.92 25.21 -3.48
N ALA A 198 10.66 24.85 -3.15
CA ALA A 198 9.70 24.22 -4.09
C ALA A 198 9.62 24.89 -5.48
N ARG A 199 9.92 26.20 -5.58
CA ARG A 199 9.94 26.97 -6.83
C ARG A 199 11.10 26.61 -7.80
N ARG A 200 12.19 25.98 -7.34
CA ARG A 200 13.36 25.67 -8.20
C ARG A 200 13.27 24.31 -8.91
N ALA A 201 12.38 23.41 -8.51
CA ALA A 201 12.23 22.08 -9.11
C ALA A 201 11.35 22.06 -10.39
N GLY A 202 10.59 23.13 -10.65
CA GLY A 202 9.73 23.26 -11.83
C GLY A 202 10.33 24.06 -13.00
N ASN A 203 11.62 24.42 -12.94
CA ASN A 203 12.30 25.18 -13.99
C ASN A 203 13.51 24.39 -14.53
N THR A 204 13.23 23.33 -15.28
CA THR A 204 14.04 22.87 -16.42
C THR A 204 13.11 22.26 -17.44
#